data_AF-A0A0F9M2F1-F1
#
_entry.id   AF-A0A0F9M2F1-F1
#
_cell.length_a   1.000
_cell.length_b   1.000
_cell.length_c   1.000
_cell.angle_alpha   90.00
_cell.angle_beta   90.00
_cell.angle_gamma   90.00
#
_symmetry.space_group_name_H-M   'P 1'
#
loop_
_entity.id
_entity.type
_entity.pdbx_description
1 polymer ?
#
loop_
_entity_poly.entity_id
_entity_poly.type
_entity_poly.pdbx_seq_one_letter_code
_entity_poly.pdbx_strand_id
1 'polypeptide(L)'
;MKLGQKVLINHYLRRIWKESGAKCWETILIETKEVLLIGIRTLSDGIMQWEGDYYSYSPTNFFKGYLVVNDLKRKPFFVKEILLS
;
A
#
# COMPACT_ATOMS: atom_id res chain seq x y z
N MET A 1 15.33 6.77 6.18
CA MET A 1 14.27 7.50 5.45
C MET A 1 13.52 8.40 6.42
N LYS A 2 13.31 9.67 6.06
CA LYS A 2 12.64 10.69 6.88
C LYS A 2 11.33 11.12 6.22
N LEU A 3 10.31 11.46 7.01
CA LEU A 3 9.08 12.04 6.47
C LEU A 3 9.37 13.41 5.84
N GLY A 4 8.65 13.75 4.78
CA GLY A 4 8.87 14.95 3.96
C GLY A 4 10.00 14.82 2.94
N GLN A 5 10.79 13.74 2.96
CA GLN A 5 11.82 13.53 1.95
C GLN A 5 11.19 13.19 0.58
N LYS A 6 11.82 13.65 -0.49
CA LYS A 6 11.54 13.20 -1.85
C LYS A 6 12.16 11.83 -2.09
N VAL A 7 11.43 10.93 -2.74
CA VAL A 7 11.84 9.56 -3.03
C VAL A 7 11.43 9.16 -4.44
N LEU A 8 12.17 8.21 -5.04
CA LEU A 8 11.82 7.64 -6.33
C LEU A 8 11.00 6.35 -6.15
N ILE A 9 9.95 6.22 -6.95
CA ILE A 9 9.08 5.04 -7.01
C ILE A 9 8.83 4.67 -8.47
N ASN A 10 8.46 3.42 -8.71
CA ASN A 10 8.05 2.90 -10.03
C ASN A 10 6.78 2.04 -9.93
N HIS A 11 6.07 2.12 -8.80
CA HIS A 11 4.85 1.34 -8.59
C HIS A 11 3.95 1.99 -7.54
N TYR A 12 2.72 1.51 -7.45
CA TYR A 12 1.85 1.72 -6.29
C TYR A 12 1.08 0.46 -5.93
N LEU A 13 0.58 0.42 -4.70
CA LEU A 13 -0.22 -0.67 -4.18
C LEU A 13 -1.71 -0.37 -4.31
N ARG A 14 -2.45 -1.30 -4.90
CA ARG A 14 -3.91 -1.29 -4.96
C ARG A 14 -4.46 -2.43 -4.12
N ARG A 15 -5.43 -2.15 -3.26
CA ARG A 15 -6.09 -3.19 -2.47
C ARG A 15 -7.17 -3.87 -3.32
N ILE A 16 -7.07 -5.18 -3.50
CA ILE A 16 -8.01 -5.98 -4.31
C ILE A 16 -8.63 -7.14 -3.52
N TRP A 17 -9.69 -7.69 -4.08
CA TRP A 17 -10.34 -8.94 -3.64
C TRP A 17 -9.95 -10.06 -4.59
N LYS A 18 -9.55 -11.21 -4.03
CA LYS A 18 -9.43 -12.46 -4.79
C LYS A 18 -10.72 -13.27 -4.66
N GLU A 19 -10.96 -14.14 -5.64
CA GLU A 19 -12.11 -15.07 -5.63
C GLU A 19 -12.15 -15.96 -4.37
N SER A 20 -11.00 -16.24 -3.76
CA SER A 20 -10.90 -16.97 -2.50
C SER A 20 -11.37 -16.20 -1.26
N GLY A 21 -11.90 -14.98 -1.40
CA GLY A 21 -12.23 -14.08 -0.28
C GLY A 21 -11.01 -13.41 0.36
N ALA A 22 -9.82 -13.60 -0.21
CA ALA A 22 -8.62 -12.94 0.28
C ALA A 22 -8.55 -11.46 -0.14
N LYS A 23 -8.21 -10.59 0.81
CA LYS A 23 -7.84 -9.19 0.59
C LYS A 23 -6.33 -9.11 0.49
N CYS A 24 -5.83 -8.73 -0.67
CA CYS A 24 -4.39 -8.58 -0.91
C CYS A 24 -4.04 -7.23 -1.54
N TRP A 25 -2.75 -6.88 -1.48
CA TRP A 25 -2.20 -5.77 -2.26
C TRP A 25 -1.68 -6.25 -3.60
N GLU A 26 -2.10 -5.59 -4.66
CA GLU A 26 -1.59 -5.73 -6.02
C GLU A 26 -0.62 -4.59 -6.30
N THR A 27 0.53 -4.92 -6.87
CA THR A 27 1.52 -3.93 -7.32
C THR A 27 1.22 -3.52 -8.75
N ILE A 28 0.95 -2.24 -8.97
CA ILE A 28 0.79 -1.67 -10.30
C ILE A 28 2.05 -0.90 -10.66
N LEU A 29 2.71 -1.32 -11.75
CA LEU A 29 3.91 -0.66 -12.26
C LEU A 29 3.56 0.66 -12.97
N ILE A 30 4.44 1.64 -12.82
CA ILE A 30 4.37 2.95 -13.47
C ILE A 30 5.76 3.38 -13.90
N GLU A 31 5.84 4.42 -14.73
CA GLU A 31 7.12 5.10 -14.97
C GLU A 31 7.72 5.64 -13.67
N THR A 32 9.06 5.61 -13.58
CA THR A 32 9.77 6.10 -12.40
C THR A 32 9.45 7.57 -12.16
N LYS A 33 9.08 7.89 -10.91
CA LYS A 33 8.68 9.25 -10.54
C LYS A 33 9.12 9.62 -9.14
N GLU A 34 9.44 10.90 -8.96
CA GLU A 34 9.69 11.51 -7.66
C GLU A 34 8.37 11.84 -6.92
N VAL A 35 8.27 11.42 -5.66
CA VAL A 35 7.13 11.64 -4.76
C VAL A 35 7.59 12.01 -3.35
N LEU A 36 6.70 12.56 -2.53
CA LEU A 36 6.99 12.87 -1.13
C LEU A 36 6.57 11.72 -0.22
N LEU A 37 7.50 11.27 0.65
CA LEU A 37 7.21 10.30 1.70
C LEU A 37 6.50 10.99 2.87
N ILE A 38 5.25 10.62 3.15
CA ILE A 38 4.43 11.24 4.20
C ILE A 38 4.06 10.29 5.34
N GLY A 39 4.32 8.99 5.18
CA GLY A 39 4.06 8.03 6.25
C GLY A 39 4.71 6.67 6.01
N ILE A 40 4.86 5.93 7.11
CA ILE A 40 5.28 4.53 7.10
C ILE A 40 4.26 3.78 7.95
N ARG A 41 3.72 2.68 7.43
CA ARG A 41 2.71 1.87 8.11
C ARG A 41 3.01 0.38 7.93
N THR A 42 2.56 -0.42 8.89
CA THR A 42 2.47 -1.86 8.70
C THR A 42 1.16 -2.12 7.96
N LEU A 43 1.26 -2.72 6.78
CA LEU A 43 0.13 -3.20 5.99
C LEU A 43 0.02 -4.70 6.18
N SER A 44 -1.17 -5.24 5.96
CA SER A 44 -1.38 -6.68 5.97
C SER A 44 -2.13 -7.16 4.75
N ASP A 45 -1.90 -8.42 4.40
CA ASP A 45 -2.81 -9.24 3.62
C ASP A 45 -3.61 -10.13 4.56
N GLY A 46 -4.76 -10.62 4.12
CA GLY A 46 -5.61 -11.44 4.97
C GLY A 46 -6.82 -11.98 4.26
N ILE A 47 -7.61 -12.75 5.00
CA ILE A 47 -8.88 -13.30 4.55
C ILE A 47 -9.98 -12.51 5.25
N MET A 48 -11.00 -12.09 4.50
CA MET A 48 -12.23 -11.60 5.11
C MET A 48 -13.25 -12.72 5.10
N GLN A 49 -13.70 -13.13 6.28
CA GLN A 49 -14.71 -14.17 6.43
C GLN A 49 -16.03 -13.51 6.83
N TRP A 50 -17.12 -14.13 6.40
CA TRP A 50 -18.46 -13.72 6.77
C TRP A 50 -18.93 -14.58 7.93
N GLU A 51 -19.22 -13.95 9.07
CA GLU A 51 -19.66 -14.60 10.29
C GLU A 51 -21.01 -14.00 10.70
N GLY A 52 -22.10 -14.50 10.12
CA GLY A 52 -23.41 -13.87 10.23
C GLY A 52 -23.39 -12.47 9.63
N ASP A 53 -23.93 -11.46 10.30
CA ASP A 53 -24.04 -10.09 9.75
C ASP A 53 -22.73 -9.28 9.77
N TYR A 54 -21.61 -9.88 10.18
CA TYR A 54 -20.33 -9.20 10.35
C TYR A 54 -19.23 -9.78 9.47
N TYR A 55 -18.28 -8.91 9.12
CA TYR A 55 -17.04 -9.30 8.47
C TYR A 55 -15.92 -9.40 9.50
N SER A 56 -15.31 -10.58 9.62
CA SER A 56 -14.06 -10.76 10.35
C SER A 56 -12.88 -10.67 9.38
N TYR A 57 -11.88 -9.84 9.69
CA TYR A 57 -10.65 -9.77 8.89
C TYR A 57 -9.51 -10.44 9.66
N SER A 58 -9.01 -11.53 9.09
CA SER A 58 -7.92 -12.33 9.65
C SER A 58 -6.64 -12.07 8.84
N PRO A 59 -5.70 -11.26 9.35
CA PRO A 59 -4.45 -10.99 8.65
C PRO A 59 -3.56 -12.24 8.59
N THR A 60 -2.94 -12.49 7.44
CA THR A 60 -2.07 -13.65 7.20
C THR A 60 -0.61 -13.26 7.05
N ASN A 61 -0.33 -12.07 6.49
CA ASN A 61 1.02 -11.57 6.28
C ASN A 61 1.07 -10.09 6.61
N PHE A 62 2.17 -9.63 7.20
CA PHE A 62 2.43 -8.22 7.48
C PHE A 62 3.66 -7.76 6.72
N PHE A 63 3.63 -6.53 6.22
CA PHE A 63 4.78 -5.93 5.57
C PHE A 63 4.76 -4.41 5.72
N LYS A 64 5.91 -3.80 5.48
CA LYS A 64 6.07 -2.36 5.56
C LYS A 64 5.54 -1.69 4.28
N GLY A 65 4.62 -0.74 4.43
CA GLY A 65 4.14 0.12 3.37
C GLY A 65 4.56 1.57 3.58
N TYR A 66 4.95 2.23 2.50
CA TYR A 66 5.31 3.64 2.48
C TYR A 66 4.15 4.44 1.90
N LEU A 67 3.59 5.36 2.67
CA LEU A 67 2.55 6.28 2.21
C LEU A 67 3.22 7.48 1.56
N VAL A 68 2.93 7.69 0.28
CA VAL A 68 3.53 8.75 -0.53
C VAL A 68 2.46 9.60 -1.19
N VAL A 69 2.84 10.80 -1.61
CA VAL A 69 1.98 11.69 -2.37
C VAL A 69 2.77 12.39 -3.48
N ASN A 70 2.12 12.55 -4.63
CA ASN A 70 2.70 13.27 -5.77
C ASN A 70 2.80 14.78 -5.52
N ASP A 71 1.74 15.35 -4.96
CA ASP A 71 1.60 16.77 -4.65
C ASP A 71 0.59 16.93 -3.51
N LEU A 72 0.55 18.09 -2.85
CA LEU A 72 -0.32 18.33 -1.70
C LEU A 72 -1.84 18.28 -2.01
N LYS A 73 -2.25 18.25 -3.29
CA LYS A 73 -3.65 18.25 -3.72
C LYS A 73 -4.15 16.85 -4.08
N ARG A 74 -3.26 15.91 -4.40
CA ARG A 74 -3.61 14.54 -4.78
C ARG A 74 -3.77 13.63 -3.57
N LYS A 75 -4.62 12.60 -3.72
CA LYS A 75 -4.80 11.56 -2.70
C LYS A 75 -3.50 10.77 -2.51
N PRO A 76 -3.07 10.52 -1.25
CA PRO A 76 -1.94 9.64 -0.96
C PRO A 76 -2.19 8.20 -1.42
N PHE A 77 -1.11 7.48 -1.68
CA PHE A 77 -1.15 6.07 -2.04
C PHE A 77 0.05 5.33 -1.43
N PHE A 78 -0.05 4.02 -1.34
CA PHE A 78 1.00 3.19 -0.76
C PHE A 78 1.95 2.65 -1.83
N VAL A 79 3.22 2.47 -1.46
CA VAL A 79 4.22 1.70 -2.21
C VAL A 79 4.88 0.69 -1.26
N LYS A 80 5.38 -0.43 -1.80
CA LYS A 80 6.04 -1.47 -0.99
C LYS A 80 7.53 -1.19 -0.81
N GLU A 81 8.14 -0.60 -1.84
CA GLU A 81 9.57 -0.34 -1.90
C GLU A 81 9.83 1.07 -2.42
N ILE A 82 10.96 1.63 -2.03
CA ILE A 82 11.46 2.92 -2.49
C ILE A 82 12.78 2.66 -3.20
N LEU A 83 12.95 3.23 -4.39
CA LEU A 83 14.20 3.14 -5.12
C LEU A 83 15.22 4.04 -4.43
N LEU A 84 16.38 3.48 -4.10
CA LEU A 84 17.51 4.26 -3.63
C LEU A 84 18.13 4.98 -4.83
N SER A 85 18.25 6.29 -4.72
CA SER A 85 19.03 7.13 -5.63
C SER A 85 20.52 6.92 -5.42
#